data_AF-A0A4Q9XX95-F1
#
_entry.id   AF-A0A4Q9XX95-F1
#
_cell.length_a   1.000
_cell.length_b   1.000
_cell.length_c   1.000
_cell.angle_alpha   90.00
_cell.angle_beta   90.00
_cell.angle_gamma   90.00
#
_symmetry.space_group_name_H-M   'P 1'
#
loop_
_entity.id
_entity.type
_entity.pdbx_description
1 polymer ?
#
loop_
_entity_poly.entity_id
_entity_poly.type
_entity_poly.pdbx_seq_one_letter_code
_entity_poly.pdbx_strand_id
1 'polypeptide(L)'
;KAWTAGCPNGHGKKIKLVYTPYDYEIAVTTLVTTLLKQKGYKATMQQLDVGVMWNSIANGSSDASLTAELPVTHGLYAKKY
;
A
#
# COMPACT_ATOMS: atom_id res chain seq x y z
N LYS A 1 15.69 10.95 3.19
CA LYS A 1 15.03 12.29 3.29
C LYS A 1 14.36 12.73 1.98
N ALA A 2 14.83 12.31 0.78
CA ALA A 2 14.21 12.68 -0.48
C ALA A 2 12.72 12.29 -0.60
N TRP A 3 12.34 11.07 -0.21
CA TRP A 3 10.97 10.57 -0.37
C TRP A 3 9.91 11.29 0.46
N THR A 4 10.31 11.99 1.51
CA THR A 4 9.40 12.68 2.43
C THR A 4 9.48 14.20 2.30
N ALA A 5 10.26 14.70 1.34
CA ALA A 5 10.36 16.12 1.00
C ALA A 5 9.03 16.59 0.39
N GLY A 6 8.49 17.69 0.92
CA GLY A 6 7.19 18.23 0.47
C GLY A 6 5.96 17.45 0.93
N CYS A 7 6.09 16.24 1.46
CA CYS A 7 4.95 15.50 2.00
C CYS A 7 4.38 16.21 3.24
N PRO A 8 3.06 16.48 3.29
CA PRO A 8 2.42 17.09 4.44
C PRO A 8 2.49 16.18 5.67
N ASN A 9 2.30 16.77 6.84
CA ASN A 9 2.14 16.00 8.07
C ASN A 9 0.76 15.33 8.08
N GLY A 10 0.69 14.12 8.64
CA GLY A 10 -0.50 13.29 8.62
C GLY A 10 -1.59 13.71 9.60
N HIS A 11 -1.26 14.47 10.65
CA HIS A 11 -2.20 14.93 11.68
C HIS A 11 -3.12 13.82 12.22
N GLY A 12 -2.59 12.61 12.37
CA GLY A 12 -3.35 11.45 12.85
C GLY A 12 -4.31 10.83 11.84
N LYS A 13 -4.32 11.27 10.58
CA LYS A 13 -5.12 10.68 9.50
C LYS A 13 -4.79 9.19 9.36
N LYS A 14 -5.83 8.37 9.27
CA LYS A 14 -5.70 6.92 9.07
C LYS A 14 -5.34 6.64 7.61
N ILE A 15 -4.50 5.65 7.41
CA ILE A 15 -4.19 5.09 6.09
C ILE A 15 -3.96 3.60 6.23
N LYS A 16 -4.64 2.80 5.41
CA LYS A 16 -4.57 1.35 5.36
C LYS A 16 -3.87 0.91 4.09
N LEU A 17 -2.67 0.39 4.24
CA LEU A 17 -1.91 -0.23 3.17
C LEU A 17 -2.25 -1.72 3.09
N VAL A 18 -2.40 -2.24 1.88
CA VAL A 18 -2.53 -3.68 1.64
C VAL A 18 -1.39 -4.17 0.77
N TYR A 19 -0.98 -5.41 1.01
CA TYR A 19 0.19 -6.01 0.39
C TYR A 19 0.01 -7.52 0.23
N THR A 20 0.80 -8.11 -0.66
CA THR A 20 0.83 -9.54 -0.98
C THR A 20 1.94 -10.26 -0.22
N PRO A 21 1.94 -11.60 -0.12
CA PRO A 21 2.77 -12.32 0.86
C PRO A 21 4.26 -12.48 0.48
N TYR A 22 4.78 -11.80 -0.54
CA TYR A 22 6.19 -11.96 -0.93
C TYR A 22 7.12 -11.10 -0.05
N ASP A 23 8.32 -11.61 0.26
CA ASP A 23 9.24 -10.96 1.21
C ASP A 23 9.59 -9.51 0.86
N TYR A 24 9.79 -9.24 -0.43
CA TYR A 24 10.12 -7.90 -0.90
C TYR A 24 8.94 -6.93 -0.75
N GLU A 25 7.71 -7.44 -0.80
CA GLU A 25 6.47 -6.69 -0.62
C GLU A 25 6.22 -6.34 0.85
N ILE A 26 6.51 -7.29 1.74
CA ILE A 26 6.54 -7.06 3.19
C ILE A 26 7.54 -5.96 3.51
N ALA A 27 8.75 -6.05 2.94
CA ALA A 27 9.82 -5.08 3.18
C ALA A 27 9.43 -3.66 2.72
N VAL A 28 8.96 -3.51 1.47
CA VAL A 28 8.59 -2.18 0.94
C VAL A 28 7.38 -1.59 1.66
N THR A 29 6.40 -2.41 2.02
CA THR A 29 5.19 -1.95 2.74
C THR A 29 5.54 -1.54 4.16
N THR A 30 6.43 -2.28 4.83
CA THR A 30 6.93 -1.93 6.16
C THR A 30 7.69 -0.60 6.15
N LEU A 31 8.55 -0.40 5.15
CA LEU A 31 9.31 0.83 4.97
C LEU A 31 8.40 2.04 4.79
N VAL A 32 7.43 1.97 3.87
CA VAL A 32 6.51 3.09 3.63
C VAL A 32 5.58 3.31 4.83
N THR A 33 5.09 2.25 5.47
CA THR A 33 4.31 2.34 6.72
C THR A 33 5.08 3.09 7.79
N THR A 34 6.38 2.81 7.92
CA THR A 34 7.25 3.48 8.90
C THR A 34 7.42 4.96 8.57
N LEU A 35 7.64 5.31 7.30
CA LEU A 35 7.76 6.71 6.87
C LEU A 35 6.46 7.50 7.08
N LEU A 36 5.30 6.90 6.81
CA LEU A 36 4.00 7.49 7.06
C LEU A 36 3.77 7.73 8.56
N LYS A 37 4.15 6.76 9.41
CA LYS A 37 4.11 6.93 10.87
C LYS A 37 5.03 8.06 11.35
N GLN A 38 6.24 8.15 10.82
CA GLN A 38 7.17 9.26 11.11
C GLN A 38 6.61 10.63 10.68
N LYS A 39 5.76 10.67 9.65
CA LYS A 39 5.02 11.86 9.20
C LYS A 39 3.74 12.14 10.00
N GLY A 40 3.41 11.33 11.00
CA GLY A 40 2.23 11.54 11.85
C GLY A 40 0.92 10.96 11.31
N TYR A 41 0.97 10.03 10.36
CA TYR A 41 -0.20 9.25 9.95
C TYR A 41 -0.42 8.06 10.89
N LYS A 42 -1.69 7.66 11.07
CA LYS A 42 -2.06 6.39 11.71
C LYS A 42 -2.07 5.28 10.65
N ALA A 43 -0.88 4.91 10.18
CA ALA A 43 -0.71 3.91 9.14
C ALA A 43 -0.83 2.47 9.66
N THR A 44 -1.65 1.66 9.00
CA THR A 44 -1.76 0.22 9.20
C THR A 44 -1.41 -0.50 7.91
N MET A 45 -0.99 -1.77 8.02
CA MET A 45 -0.77 -2.63 6.86
C MET A 45 -1.46 -3.99 7.08
N GLN A 46 -2.01 -4.56 6.02
CA GLN A 46 -2.69 -5.86 6.06
C GLN A 46 -2.27 -6.71 4.86
N GLN A 47 -1.86 -7.95 5.13
CA GLN A 47 -1.58 -8.93 4.10
C GLN A 47 -2.89 -9.44 3.50
N LEU A 48 -2.95 -9.56 2.18
CA LEU A 48 -4.08 -10.10 1.42
C LEU A 48 -3.58 -10.97 0.27
N ASP A 49 -4.43 -11.89 -0.19
CA ASP A 49 -4.24 -12.56 -1.48
C ASP A 49 -4.37 -11.54 -2.62
N VAL A 50 -3.66 -11.76 -3.73
CA VAL A 50 -3.58 -10.82 -4.88
C VAL A 50 -4.96 -10.34 -5.34
N GLY A 51 -5.89 -11.28 -5.59
CA GLY A 51 -7.24 -10.92 -6.05
C GLY A 51 -8.06 -10.12 -5.04
N VAL A 52 -7.86 -10.37 -3.73
CA VAL A 52 -8.53 -9.66 -2.64
C VAL A 52 -7.93 -8.28 -2.47
N MET A 53 -6.61 -8.13 -2.59
CA MET A 53 -5.91 -6.86 -2.59
C MET A 53 -6.44 -5.95 -3.70
N TRP A 54 -6.48 -6.43 -4.95
CA TRP A 54 -6.99 -5.65 -6.09
C TRP A 54 -8.44 -5.22 -5.90
N ASN A 55 -9.32 -6.15 -5.49
CA ASN A 55 -10.72 -5.81 -5.17
C ASN A 55 -10.80 -4.75 -4.06
N SER A 56 -9.99 -4.89 -3.01
CA SER A 56 -10.00 -3.99 -1.86
C SER A 56 -9.57 -2.56 -2.21
N ILE A 57 -8.60 -2.41 -3.13
CA ILE A 57 -8.20 -1.11 -3.67
C ILE A 57 -9.29 -0.53 -4.56
N ALA A 58 -9.81 -1.32 -5.51
CA ALA A 58 -10.81 -0.86 -6.48
C ALA A 58 -12.13 -0.43 -5.82
N ASN A 59 -12.55 -1.11 -4.74
CA ASN A 59 -13.76 -0.77 -4.00
C ASN A 59 -13.54 0.24 -2.85
N GLY A 60 -12.31 0.73 -2.65
CA GLY A 60 -11.98 1.72 -1.63
C GLY A 60 -12.00 1.23 -0.17
N SER A 61 -12.07 -0.09 0.07
CA SER A 61 -11.95 -0.65 1.44
C SER A 61 -10.52 -0.65 1.98
N SER A 62 -9.53 -0.41 1.13
CA SER A 62 -8.15 -0.10 1.50
C SER A 62 -7.64 1.09 0.69
N ASP A 63 -6.67 1.83 1.21
CA ASP A 63 -6.28 3.13 0.65
C ASP A 63 -5.21 3.02 -0.44
N ALA A 64 -4.23 2.11 -0.29
CA ALA A 64 -3.14 1.95 -1.26
C ALA A 64 -2.45 0.58 -1.15
N SER A 65 -1.80 0.18 -2.24
CA SER A 65 -0.84 -0.91 -2.30
C SER A 65 0.43 -0.46 -3.02
N LEU A 66 1.56 -1.03 -2.64
CA LEU A 66 2.87 -0.85 -3.28
C LEU A 66 3.30 -2.10 -4.08
N THR A 67 2.43 -3.10 -4.13
CA THR A 67 2.76 -4.47 -4.56
C THR A 67 2.08 -4.82 -5.88
N ALA A 68 1.76 -3.80 -6.69
CA ALA A 68 1.20 -3.98 -8.00
C ALA A 68 2.30 -4.36 -9.01
N GLU A 69 2.50 -5.66 -9.24
CA GLU A 69 3.42 -6.17 -10.26
C GLU A 69 2.83 -6.07 -11.67
N LEU A 70 3.18 -5.01 -12.40
CA LEU A 70 2.67 -4.73 -13.75
C LEU A 70 3.77 -4.69 -14.80
N PRO A 71 3.46 -4.92 -16.09
CA PRO A 71 2.13 -5.16 -16.64
C PRO A 71 1.71 -6.64 -16.73
N VAL A 72 2.63 -7.59 -16.51
CA VAL A 72 2.38 -9.01 -16.78
C VAL A 72 1.73 -9.73 -15.59
N THR A 73 2.40 -9.80 -14.43
CA THR A 73 1.98 -10.62 -13.29
C THR A 73 0.55 -10.28 -12.82
N HIS A 74 0.25 -9.00 -12.64
CA HIS A 74 -1.06 -8.52 -12.22
C HIS A 74 -1.92 -7.95 -13.36
N GLY A 75 -1.51 -8.14 -14.61
CA GLY A 75 -2.17 -7.53 -15.77
C GLY A 75 -3.65 -7.88 -15.91
N LEU A 76 -4.04 -9.12 -15.59
CA LEU A 76 -5.44 -9.54 -15.61
C LEU A 76 -6.25 -8.93 -14.46
N TYR A 77 -5.66 -8.77 -13.27
CA TYR A 77 -6.34 -8.13 -12.15
C TYR A 77 -6.56 -6.64 -12.39
N ALA A 78 -5.55 -5.95 -12.92
CA ALA A 78 -5.63 -4.53 -13.26
C ALA A 78 -6.65 -4.20 -14.37
N LYS A 79 -6.96 -5.17 -15.24
CA LYS A 79 -8.02 -5.03 -16.26
C LYS A 79 -9.41 -5.36 -15.71
N LYS A 80 -9.49 -6.22 -14.69
CA LYS A 80 -10.73 -6.74 -14.15
C LYS A 80 -11.38 -5.79 -13.15
N TYR A 81 -10.56 -5.18 -12.29
CA TYR A 81 -10.97 -4.29 -11.21
C TYR A 81 -10.70 -2.84 -11.59
#